data_AF-A0A969J7N8-F1
#
_entry.id   AF-A0A969J7N8-F1
#
_cell.length_a   1.000
_cell.length_b   1.000
_cell.length_c   1.000
_cell.angle_alpha   90.00
_cell.angle_beta   90.00
_cell.angle_gamma   90.00
#
_symmetry.space_group_name_H-M   'P 1'
#
loop_
_entity.id
_entity.type
_entity.pdbx_description
1 polymer ?
#
loop_
_entity_poly.entity_id
_entity_poly.type
_entity_poly.pdbx_seq_one_letter_code
_entity_poly.pdbx_strand_id
1 'polypeptide(L)'
;MKRTHSIQFHSRLQLNRLVLSLTLTCGLVLGGLPIAAAQTYVPTNRGGLPGRREGGGTRGGCPISGAALTSLSPNTNFGTTTTEYPTFFWYVPSTSPIVAEFVLLDEDDEEVYSAMFQITGESGVISLSLPPNANLPPLEIGKDYRWFFFLICDPTDRSGDIYTAGWIQRVAPDPVLVSQIEAAPPTDRPALYAKASIWYDAIASLADLRRTQPDDPALLEQWQTLLGSIDLSDLADEPLVQCCEPPVR
;
A
#
# COMPACT_ATOMS: atom_id res chain seq x y z
N MET A 1 49.30 -37.60 -82.12
CA MET A 1 48.45 -37.53 -80.91
C MET A 1 49.28 -36.90 -79.79
N LYS A 2 48.87 -35.71 -79.35
CA LYS A 2 49.19 -34.89 -78.14
C LYS A 2 50.40 -35.33 -77.28
N ARG A 3 51.50 -34.55 -77.20
CA ARG A 3 51.78 -33.41 -76.27
C ARG A 3 51.51 -33.81 -74.79
N THR A 4 52.38 -33.63 -73.79
CA THR A 4 53.15 -32.43 -73.43
C THR A 4 54.21 -32.74 -72.35
N HIS A 5 55.26 -31.91 -72.30
CA HIS A 5 56.41 -31.88 -71.38
C HIS A 5 56.08 -31.58 -69.90
N SER A 6 56.91 -32.13 -69.01
CA SER A 6 57.14 -31.67 -67.64
C SER A 6 58.01 -30.42 -67.59
N ILE A 7 57.62 -29.40 -66.83
CA ILE A 7 58.52 -28.38 -66.24
C ILE A 7 58.00 -28.03 -64.84
N GLN A 8 58.85 -28.24 -63.82
CA GLN A 8 58.69 -27.74 -62.46
C GLN A 8 59.12 -26.27 -62.39
N PHE A 9 58.39 -25.45 -61.64
CA PHE A 9 58.89 -24.18 -61.11
C PHE A 9 58.58 -24.11 -59.61
N HIS A 10 59.63 -23.97 -58.82
CA HIS A 10 59.57 -23.65 -57.38
C HIS A 10 59.26 -22.17 -57.19
N SER A 11 58.34 -21.86 -56.29
CA SER A 11 58.29 -20.55 -55.61
C SER A 11 57.80 -20.75 -54.19
N ARG A 12 58.72 -20.54 -53.24
CA ARG A 12 58.42 -20.35 -51.81
C ARG A 12 58.17 -18.86 -51.61
N LEU A 13 57.01 -18.47 -51.08
CA LEU A 13 56.91 -17.24 -50.30
C LEU A 13 55.84 -17.37 -49.21
N GLN A 14 56.13 -16.70 -48.11
CA GLN A 14 55.72 -16.99 -46.75
C GLN A 14 54.45 -16.26 -46.29
N LEU A 15 53.90 -16.78 -45.18
CA LEU A 15 53.18 -16.10 -44.10
C LEU A 15 51.95 -15.23 -44.46
N ASN A 16 50.77 -15.71 -44.06
CA ASN A 16 50.08 -15.04 -42.95
C ASN A 16 49.04 -15.97 -42.30
N ARG A 17 49.28 -16.32 -41.03
CA ARG A 17 48.31 -17.01 -40.17
C ARG A 17 47.36 -15.96 -39.63
N LEU A 18 46.13 -15.88 -40.13
CA LEU A 18 45.06 -15.16 -39.46
C LEU A 18 44.39 -16.11 -38.46
N VAL A 19 44.75 -15.99 -37.18
CA VAL A 19 44.04 -16.65 -36.09
C VAL A 19 42.84 -15.77 -35.75
N LEU A 20 41.63 -16.19 -36.14
CA LEU A 20 40.39 -15.57 -35.66
C LEU A 20 40.13 -16.09 -34.22
N SER A 21 40.54 -15.33 -33.22
CA SER A 21 40.14 -15.54 -31.83
C SER A 21 38.70 -15.05 -31.65
N LEU A 22 37.75 -15.99 -31.64
CA LEU A 22 36.36 -15.72 -31.27
C LEU A 22 36.27 -15.66 -29.74
N THR A 23 36.44 -14.48 -29.16
CA THR A 23 36.21 -14.29 -27.72
C THR A 23 34.71 -14.32 -27.46
N LEU A 24 34.22 -15.47 -27.02
CA LEU A 24 32.89 -15.63 -26.44
C LEU A 24 32.88 -14.96 -25.06
N THR A 25 32.66 -13.64 -25.03
CA THR A 25 32.32 -12.94 -23.80
C THR A 25 30.93 -13.39 -23.38
N CYS A 26 30.88 -14.41 -22.52
CA CYS A 26 29.73 -14.76 -21.71
C CYS A 26 29.45 -13.54 -20.81
N GLY A 27 28.58 -12.65 -21.28
CA GLY A 27 28.04 -11.59 -20.45
C GLY A 27 27.20 -12.26 -19.36
N LEU A 28 27.76 -12.43 -18.17
CA LEU A 28 26.95 -12.54 -16.96
C LEU A 28 26.16 -11.24 -16.88
N VAL A 29 24.92 -11.28 -17.36
CA VAL A 29 23.91 -10.33 -16.91
C VAL A 29 23.69 -10.69 -15.45
N LEU A 30 24.47 -10.03 -14.58
CA LEU A 30 24.10 -9.87 -13.18
C LEU A 30 22.79 -9.06 -13.21
N GLY A 31 21.67 -9.76 -13.38
CA GLY A 31 20.37 -9.23 -13.07
C GLY A 31 20.41 -8.91 -11.59
N GLY A 32 20.75 -7.67 -11.26
CA GLY A 32 20.49 -7.14 -9.92
C GLY A 32 19.02 -7.43 -9.65
N LEU A 33 18.75 -8.07 -8.50
CA LEU A 33 17.39 -8.21 -8.02
C LEU A 33 16.77 -6.81 -8.07
N PRO A 34 15.57 -6.64 -8.66
CA PRO A 34 14.89 -5.37 -8.54
C PRO A 34 14.73 -5.11 -7.04
N ILE A 35 15.47 -4.13 -6.54
CA ILE A 35 15.20 -3.57 -5.23
C ILE A 35 13.81 -2.95 -5.40
N ALA A 36 12.83 -3.47 -4.68
CA ALA A 36 11.50 -2.92 -4.61
C ALA A 36 11.63 -1.44 -4.25
N ALA A 37 11.49 -0.57 -5.25
CA ALA A 37 11.85 0.83 -5.09
C ALA A 37 10.77 1.53 -4.26
N ALA A 38 11.18 2.27 -3.24
CA ALA A 38 10.30 3.17 -2.52
C ALA A 38 9.69 4.18 -3.50
N GLN A 39 8.36 4.23 -3.52
CA GLN A 39 7.59 5.03 -4.47
C GLN A 39 6.67 5.95 -3.71
N THR A 40 6.70 7.24 -4.06
CA THR A 40 5.78 8.22 -3.50
C THR A 40 4.39 8.07 -4.11
N TYR A 41 3.37 8.32 -3.29
CA TYR A 41 2.00 8.48 -3.73
C TYR A 41 1.72 9.96 -4.00
N VAL A 42 0.92 10.25 -5.01
CA VAL A 42 0.44 11.61 -5.30
C VAL A 42 -1.06 11.65 -5.00
N PRO A 43 -1.48 12.34 -3.93
CA PRO A 43 -2.89 12.50 -3.59
C PRO A 43 -3.70 13.12 -4.72
N THR A 44 -4.77 12.45 -5.11
CA THR A 44 -5.79 13.04 -5.98
C THR A 44 -6.62 14.01 -5.16
N ASN A 45 -6.69 15.28 -5.59
CA ASN A 45 -7.55 16.27 -4.98
C ASN A 45 -8.89 16.32 -5.72
N ARG A 46 -9.91 15.68 -5.16
CA ARG A 46 -11.30 15.77 -5.60
C ARG A 46 -12.05 16.73 -4.67
N GLY A 47 -11.67 18.01 -4.72
CA GLY A 47 -12.15 19.04 -3.79
C GLY A 47 -13.67 19.02 -3.58
N GLY A 48 -14.11 19.46 -2.39
CA GLY A 48 -15.53 19.44 -2.00
C GLY A 48 -15.93 18.27 -1.08
N LEU A 49 -15.02 17.34 -0.80
CA LEU A 49 -15.25 16.24 0.14
C LEU A 49 -14.76 16.64 1.56
N PRO A 50 -15.67 16.82 2.54
CA PRO A 50 -15.27 17.15 3.92
C PRO A 50 -14.67 15.91 4.59
N GLY A 51 -13.54 16.08 5.29
CA GLY A 51 -12.89 15.00 6.01
C GLY A 51 -12.11 15.49 7.22
N ARG A 52 -11.63 14.53 8.02
CA ARG A 52 -10.90 14.77 9.26
C ARG A 52 -9.86 13.68 9.46
N ARG A 53 -8.61 13.95 9.07
CA ARG A 53 -7.52 12.99 9.24
C ARG A 53 -7.07 12.82 10.70
N GLU A 54 -7.19 13.88 11.50
CA GLU A 54 -6.77 13.89 12.90
C GLU A 54 -7.96 14.13 13.84
N GLY A 55 -8.15 13.18 14.76
CA GLY A 55 -9.12 13.23 15.83
C GLY A 55 -8.61 14.11 16.96
N GLY A 56 -9.20 15.30 17.08
CA GLY A 56 -9.05 16.16 18.25
C GLY A 56 -10.15 15.91 19.27
N GLY A 57 -9.76 15.76 20.54
CA GLY A 57 -10.66 15.69 21.69
C GLY A 57 -10.15 16.60 22.80
N THR A 58 -10.84 17.70 23.07
CA THR A 58 -10.54 18.58 24.23
C THR A 58 -11.70 18.67 25.21
N ARG A 59 -12.82 17.99 24.92
CA ARG A 59 -14.05 18.02 25.72
C ARG A 59 -14.36 16.59 26.18
N GLY A 60 -14.46 16.37 27.49
CA GLY A 60 -15.02 15.11 28.03
C GLY A 60 -14.04 14.07 28.57
N GLY A 61 -12.75 14.38 28.78
CA GLY A 61 -11.86 13.46 29.53
C GLY A 61 -11.64 12.10 28.87
N CYS A 62 -11.76 12.01 27.54
CA CYS A 62 -11.52 10.79 26.79
C CYS A 62 -10.16 10.19 27.21
N PRO A 63 -10.08 8.89 27.53
CA PRO A 63 -8.91 8.29 28.16
C PRO A 63 -7.79 7.99 27.16
N ILE A 64 -7.39 9.00 26.38
CA ILE A 64 -6.27 8.95 25.44
C ILE A 64 -5.10 9.79 25.96
N SER A 65 -3.88 9.38 25.64
CA SER A 65 -2.65 10.10 25.99
C SER A 65 -1.64 10.06 24.86
N GLY A 66 -0.92 11.16 24.63
CA GLY A 66 0.08 11.27 23.56
C GLY A 66 -0.44 11.94 22.30
N ALA A 67 -0.05 11.40 21.13
CA ALA A 67 -0.42 11.93 19.83
C ALA A 67 -1.93 11.78 19.54
N ALA A 68 -2.43 12.50 18.53
CA ALA A 68 -3.83 12.43 18.14
C ALA A 68 -4.15 11.10 17.44
N LEU A 69 -5.38 10.61 17.60
CA LEU A 69 -5.93 9.57 16.72
C LEU A 69 -5.78 10.06 15.27
N THR A 70 -5.11 9.29 14.41
CA THR A 70 -4.79 9.75 13.06
C THR A 70 -5.11 8.67 12.04
N SER A 71 -5.89 8.99 11.00
CA SER A 71 -6.10 8.06 9.89
C SER A 71 -4.90 8.08 8.95
N LEU A 72 -4.44 6.89 8.53
CA LEU A 72 -3.41 6.74 7.52
C LEU A 72 -4.07 6.80 6.13
N SER A 73 -4.67 7.95 5.85
CA SER A 73 -5.34 8.30 4.60
C SER A 73 -4.69 9.54 4.00
N PRO A 74 -4.82 9.78 2.67
CA PRO A 74 -4.23 10.95 2.04
C PRO A 74 -4.65 12.26 2.72
N ASN A 75 -3.78 13.27 2.69
CA ASN A 75 -4.06 14.60 3.26
C ASN A 75 -5.26 15.33 2.60
N THR A 76 -5.74 14.85 1.45
CA THR A 76 -6.98 15.26 0.79
C THR A 76 -8.24 14.61 1.38
N ASN A 77 -8.09 13.71 2.36
CA ASN A 77 -9.13 12.84 2.92
C ASN A 77 -9.83 11.93 1.91
N PHE A 78 -9.26 11.74 0.72
CA PHE A 78 -9.82 10.89 -0.33
C PHE A 78 -8.77 9.93 -0.86
N GLY A 79 -9.12 8.65 -0.97
CA GLY A 79 -8.29 7.63 -1.61
C GLY A 79 -9.12 6.70 -2.49
N THR A 80 -8.44 5.91 -3.32
CA THR A 80 -9.10 4.92 -4.18
C THR A 80 -8.63 3.51 -3.85
N THR A 81 -9.48 2.54 -4.18
CA THR A 81 -9.17 1.12 -4.10
C THR A 81 -9.58 0.40 -5.38
N THR A 82 -8.93 -0.72 -5.71
CA THR A 82 -9.47 -1.65 -6.73
C THR A 82 -10.24 -2.83 -6.11
N THR A 83 -10.09 -3.02 -4.80
CA THR A 83 -10.68 -4.15 -4.05
C THR A 83 -12.16 -3.93 -3.74
N GLU A 84 -12.89 -5.05 -3.62
CA GLU A 84 -14.30 -5.08 -3.20
C GLU A 84 -14.49 -4.76 -1.74
N TYR A 85 -13.51 -5.15 -0.93
CA TYR A 85 -13.53 -5.11 0.53
C TYR A 85 -12.18 -4.56 1.02
N PRO A 86 -12.01 -3.23 0.98
CA PRO A 86 -10.74 -2.58 1.30
C PRO A 86 -10.36 -2.69 2.77
N THR A 87 -9.08 -2.42 3.05
CA THR A 87 -8.52 -2.29 4.39
C THR A 87 -8.21 -0.84 4.72
N PHE A 88 -8.63 -0.41 5.89
CA PHE A 88 -8.40 0.93 6.42
C PHE A 88 -7.38 0.89 7.55
N PHE A 89 -6.67 2.00 7.77
CA PHE A 89 -5.56 2.09 8.72
C PHE A 89 -5.63 3.35 9.57
N TRP A 90 -5.35 3.22 10.87
CA TRP A 90 -5.28 4.33 11.82
C TRP A 90 -4.13 4.13 12.78
N TYR A 91 -3.46 5.22 13.13
CA TYR A 91 -2.66 5.30 14.34
C TYR A 91 -3.59 5.59 15.52
N VAL A 92 -3.53 4.74 16.54
CA VAL A 92 -4.25 4.90 17.79
C VAL A 92 -3.23 5.17 18.90
N PRO A 93 -3.35 6.29 19.65
CA PRO A 93 -2.46 6.58 20.75
C PRO A 93 -2.70 5.63 21.94
N SER A 94 -1.84 5.69 22.95
CA SER A 94 -2.05 4.90 24.17
C SER A 94 -3.34 5.32 24.87
N THR A 95 -4.16 4.34 25.22
CA THR A 95 -5.49 4.54 25.81
C THR A 95 -5.71 3.61 27.01
N SER A 96 -6.71 3.90 27.85
CA SER A 96 -7.35 2.82 28.62
C SER A 96 -8.26 2.00 27.69
N PRO A 97 -8.61 0.75 28.03
CA PRO A 97 -9.52 -0.04 27.20
C PRO A 97 -10.75 0.76 26.78
N ILE A 98 -10.96 0.90 25.47
CA ILE A 98 -11.98 1.76 24.88
C ILE A 98 -12.63 1.05 23.70
N VAL A 99 -13.91 1.32 23.48
CA VAL A 99 -14.63 0.84 22.30
C VAL A 99 -14.32 1.77 21.15
N ALA A 100 -13.93 1.21 20.02
CA ALA A 100 -13.91 1.92 18.76
C ALA A 100 -15.06 1.48 17.87
N GLU A 101 -15.51 2.39 17.02
CA GLU A 101 -16.57 2.15 16.05
C GLU A 101 -16.11 2.63 14.67
N PHE A 102 -16.28 1.76 13.68
CA PHE A 102 -16.16 2.10 12.27
C PHE A 102 -17.55 2.19 11.66
N VAL A 103 -17.78 3.21 10.84
CA VAL A 103 -19.02 3.40 10.08
C VAL A 103 -18.65 3.73 8.64
N LEU A 104 -19.32 3.09 7.69
CA LEU A 104 -19.23 3.35 6.26
C LEU A 104 -20.61 3.73 5.74
N LEU A 105 -20.70 4.90 5.12
CA LEU A 105 -21.89 5.43 4.48
C LEU A 105 -21.71 5.46 2.95
N ASP A 106 -22.80 5.35 2.21
CA ASP A 106 -22.81 5.62 0.76
C ASP A 106 -22.96 7.12 0.44
N GLU A 107 -23.19 7.44 -0.83
CA GLU A 107 -23.36 8.81 -1.33
C GLU A 107 -24.65 9.51 -0.87
N ASP A 108 -25.63 8.73 -0.40
CA ASP A 108 -26.90 9.22 0.13
C ASP A 108 -26.86 9.34 1.68
N ASP A 109 -25.67 9.20 2.29
CA ASP A 109 -25.42 9.14 3.74
C ASP A 109 -26.12 7.96 4.44
N GLU A 110 -26.47 6.89 3.70
CA GLU A 110 -27.08 5.68 4.27
C GLU A 110 -25.99 4.70 4.76
N GLU A 111 -26.23 4.05 5.91
CA GLU A 111 -25.25 3.11 6.49
C GLU A 111 -25.14 1.83 5.65
N VAL A 112 -23.93 1.62 5.11
CA VAL A 112 -23.56 0.42 4.35
C VAL A 112 -22.95 -0.63 5.27
N TYR A 113 -22.15 -0.20 6.23
CA TYR A 113 -21.49 -1.09 7.19
C TYR A 113 -21.12 -0.37 8.47
N SER A 114 -21.26 -1.05 9.61
CA SER A 114 -20.69 -0.63 10.87
C SER A 114 -20.08 -1.79 11.63
N ALA A 115 -19.05 -1.51 12.42
CA ALA A 115 -18.40 -2.48 13.30
C ALA A 115 -17.91 -1.81 14.56
N MET A 116 -18.09 -2.47 15.70
CA MET A 116 -17.51 -2.08 16.98
C MET A 116 -16.45 -3.10 17.40
N PHE A 117 -15.34 -2.62 17.95
CA PHE A 117 -14.28 -3.47 18.47
C PHE A 117 -13.60 -2.85 19.67
N GLN A 118 -13.00 -3.70 20.50
CA GLN A 118 -12.24 -3.28 21.67
C GLN A 118 -10.82 -2.92 21.25
N ILE A 119 -10.37 -1.75 21.68
CA ILE A 119 -8.96 -1.36 21.59
C ILE A 119 -8.33 -1.60 22.96
N THR A 120 -7.31 -2.44 22.98
CA THR A 120 -6.43 -2.61 24.13
C THR A 120 -5.46 -1.44 24.17
N GLY A 121 -5.08 -0.97 25.36
CA GLY A 121 -4.40 0.32 25.57
C GLY A 121 -3.01 0.54 24.94
N GLU A 122 -2.56 -0.36 24.08
CA GLU A 122 -1.30 -0.27 23.35
C GLU A 122 -1.40 0.75 22.21
N SER A 123 -0.40 1.62 22.12
CA SER A 123 -0.26 2.58 21.02
C SER A 123 0.25 1.88 19.76
N GLY A 124 -0.27 2.25 18.59
CA GLY A 124 0.25 1.76 17.33
C GLY A 124 -0.71 1.93 16.16
N VAL A 125 -0.27 1.47 15.00
CA VAL A 125 -1.05 1.44 13.76
C VAL A 125 -1.90 0.18 13.72
N ILE A 126 -3.20 0.38 13.69
CA ILE A 126 -4.23 -0.64 13.56
C ILE A 126 -4.79 -0.70 12.14
N SER A 127 -5.46 -1.80 11.80
CA SER A 127 -6.19 -1.92 10.54
C SER A 127 -7.54 -2.61 10.69
N LEU A 128 -8.49 -2.24 9.85
CA LEU A 128 -9.78 -2.93 9.70
C LEU A 128 -10.01 -3.26 8.23
N SER A 129 -10.20 -4.54 7.93
CA SER A 129 -10.65 -5.00 6.61
C SER A 129 -12.16 -5.14 6.59
N LEU A 130 -12.80 -4.67 5.51
CA LEU A 130 -14.22 -4.98 5.32
C LEU A 130 -14.41 -6.49 5.14
N PRO A 131 -15.36 -7.12 5.85
CA PRO A 131 -15.59 -8.55 5.74
C PRO A 131 -16.40 -8.86 4.46
N PRO A 132 -15.96 -9.83 3.63
CA PRO A 132 -16.73 -10.25 2.45
C PRO A 132 -18.03 -11.00 2.78
N ASN A 133 -18.28 -11.33 4.05
CA ASN A 133 -19.30 -12.27 4.50
C ASN A 133 -20.24 -11.72 5.61
N ALA A 134 -20.28 -10.40 5.85
CA ALA A 134 -21.11 -9.79 6.90
C ALA A 134 -22.39 -9.09 6.39
N ASN A 135 -23.05 -9.64 5.36
CA ASN A 135 -24.15 -8.98 4.63
C ASN A 135 -23.80 -7.60 4.02
N LEU A 136 -22.50 -7.32 3.89
CA LEU A 136 -21.97 -6.14 3.22
C LEU A 136 -21.85 -6.45 1.72
N PRO A 137 -22.61 -5.76 0.83
CA PRO A 137 -22.34 -5.85 -0.60
C PRO A 137 -20.93 -5.30 -0.91
N PRO A 138 -20.28 -5.79 -1.97
CA PRO A 138 -18.99 -5.24 -2.39
C PRO A 138 -19.15 -3.76 -2.73
N LEU A 139 -18.12 -2.96 -2.46
CA LEU A 139 -18.16 -1.55 -2.87
C LEU A 139 -18.34 -1.47 -4.38
N GLU A 140 -19.24 -0.60 -4.83
CA GLU A 140 -19.53 -0.43 -6.24
C GLU A 140 -18.46 0.42 -6.91
N ILE A 141 -18.13 0.07 -8.16
CA ILE A 141 -17.18 0.83 -8.96
C ILE A 141 -17.75 2.22 -9.25
N GLY A 142 -16.97 3.25 -8.98
CA GLY A 142 -17.30 4.64 -9.29
C GLY A 142 -18.18 5.33 -8.25
N LYS A 143 -18.61 4.63 -7.20
CA LYS A 143 -19.35 5.23 -6.08
C LYS A 143 -18.41 5.74 -4.99
N ASP A 144 -18.78 6.88 -4.43
CA ASP A 144 -18.07 7.47 -3.29
C ASP A 144 -18.70 6.96 -1.99
N TYR A 145 -17.85 6.51 -1.07
CA TYR A 145 -18.25 6.09 0.27
C TYR A 145 -17.53 6.94 1.30
N ARG A 146 -18.25 7.30 2.35
CA ARG A 146 -17.71 8.08 3.46
C ARG A 146 -17.51 7.17 4.66
N TRP A 147 -16.29 7.13 5.17
CA TRP A 147 -16.00 6.37 6.38
C TRP A 147 -15.76 7.30 7.57
N PHE A 148 -16.09 6.79 8.74
CA PHE A 148 -15.80 7.38 10.03
C PHE A 148 -15.18 6.33 10.94
N PHE A 149 -14.28 6.80 11.80
CA PHE A 149 -13.70 5.99 12.83
C PHE A 149 -13.70 6.75 14.15
N PHE A 150 -14.42 6.21 15.13
CA PHE A 150 -14.67 6.82 16.44
C PHE A 150 -13.96 6.04 17.54
N LEU A 151 -13.42 6.76 18.52
CA LEU A 151 -13.17 6.26 19.87
C LEU A 151 -14.31 6.73 20.75
N ILE A 152 -15.06 5.79 21.32
CA ILE A 152 -16.24 6.07 22.15
C ILE A 152 -15.79 6.43 23.56
N CYS A 153 -15.79 7.73 23.86
CA CYS A 153 -15.24 8.25 25.11
C CYS A 153 -16.23 8.09 26.27
N ASP A 154 -17.52 8.34 26.02
CA ASP A 154 -18.62 8.11 26.95
C ASP A 154 -19.79 7.45 26.19
N PRO A 155 -20.08 6.16 26.43
CA PRO A 155 -21.17 5.46 25.76
C PRO A 155 -22.57 6.06 26.00
N THR A 156 -22.74 6.88 27.04
CA THR A 156 -24.00 7.56 27.37
C THR A 156 -24.09 8.97 26.80
N ASP A 157 -22.96 9.61 26.51
CA ASP A 157 -22.85 10.92 25.86
C ASP A 157 -21.70 10.94 24.85
N ARG A 158 -22.03 10.61 23.60
CA ARG A 158 -21.05 10.51 22.50
C ARG A 158 -20.62 11.87 21.93
N SER A 159 -21.06 12.99 22.50
CA SER A 159 -20.68 14.33 22.01
C SER A 159 -19.20 14.65 22.18
N GLY A 160 -18.51 13.90 23.06
CA GLY A 160 -17.08 13.98 23.31
C GLY A 160 -16.22 12.99 22.51
N ASP A 161 -16.81 12.18 21.62
CA ASP A 161 -16.08 11.16 20.87
C ASP A 161 -14.97 11.77 20.01
N ILE A 162 -13.83 11.09 20.00
CA ILE A 162 -12.71 11.44 19.13
C ILE A 162 -12.88 10.66 17.84
N TYR A 163 -12.84 11.35 16.70
CA TYR A 163 -13.06 10.68 15.43
C TYR A 163 -12.19 11.21 14.30
N THR A 164 -11.96 10.32 13.33
CA THR A 164 -11.43 10.65 12.02
C THR A 164 -12.46 10.28 10.95
N ALA A 165 -12.36 10.91 9.79
CA ALA A 165 -13.27 10.68 8.68
C ALA A 165 -12.57 10.91 7.34
N GLY A 166 -13.02 10.21 6.31
CA GLY A 166 -12.55 10.40 4.96
C GLY A 166 -13.40 9.66 3.95
N TRP A 167 -12.87 9.55 2.75
CA TRP A 167 -13.60 9.08 1.58
C TRP A 167 -12.80 8.02 0.85
N ILE A 168 -13.54 7.04 0.32
CA ILE A 168 -13.01 5.98 -0.51
C ILE A 168 -13.89 5.81 -1.73
N GLN A 169 -13.25 5.58 -2.88
CA GLN A 169 -13.94 5.17 -4.09
C GLN A 169 -13.30 3.88 -4.61
N ARG A 170 -14.13 2.87 -4.92
CA ARG A 170 -13.65 1.74 -5.71
C ARG A 170 -13.58 2.15 -7.17
N VAL A 171 -12.42 1.98 -7.79
CA VAL A 171 -12.22 2.27 -9.22
C VAL A 171 -12.11 0.98 -10.01
N ALA A 172 -12.44 1.05 -11.31
CA ALA A 172 -12.26 -0.09 -12.20
C ALA A 172 -10.77 -0.43 -12.29
N PRO A 173 -10.36 -1.71 -12.16
CA PRO A 173 -8.98 -2.10 -12.33
C PRO A 173 -8.49 -1.77 -13.75
N ASP A 174 -7.39 -1.02 -13.85
CA ASP A 174 -6.71 -0.80 -15.13
C ASP A 174 -6.06 -2.12 -15.60
N PRO A 175 -6.37 -2.64 -16.80
CA PRO A 175 -5.82 -3.91 -17.29
C PRO A 175 -4.29 -3.97 -17.33
N VAL A 176 -3.64 -2.83 -17.59
CA VAL A 176 -2.18 -2.70 -17.59
C VAL A 176 -1.65 -2.83 -16.17
N LEU A 177 -2.27 -2.15 -15.20
CA LEU A 177 -1.89 -2.27 -13.79
C LEU A 177 -2.10 -3.70 -13.29
N VAL A 178 -3.23 -4.33 -13.61
CA VAL A 178 -3.51 -5.74 -13.24
C VAL A 178 -2.41 -6.65 -13.75
N SER A 179 -2.05 -6.53 -15.03
CA SER A 179 -0.98 -7.33 -15.64
C SER A 179 0.38 -7.09 -14.96
N GLN A 180 0.69 -5.85 -14.58
CA GLN A 180 1.92 -5.52 -13.85
C GLN A 180 1.94 -6.12 -12.45
N ILE A 181 0.84 -6.05 -11.71
CA ILE A 181 0.70 -6.61 -10.36
C ILE A 181 0.82 -8.15 -10.37
N GLU A 182 0.20 -8.81 -11.35
CA GLU A 182 0.25 -10.27 -11.52
C GLU A 182 1.68 -10.76 -11.82
N ALA A 183 2.42 -10.02 -12.65
CA ALA A 183 3.79 -10.35 -13.01
C ALA A 183 4.83 -9.96 -11.93
N ALA A 184 4.50 -8.99 -11.07
CA ALA A 184 5.41 -8.46 -10.07
C ALA A 184 5.51 -9.35 -8.81
N PRO A 185 6.71 -9.46 -8.21
CA PRO A 185 6.85 -10.06 -6.89
C PRO A 185 6.05 -9.27 -5.85
N PRO A 186 5.57 -9.89 -4.77
CA PRO A 186 4.74 -9.22 -3.76
C PRO A 186 5.35 -7.91 -3.23
N THR A 187 6.68 -7.87 -3.04
CA THR A 187 7.44 -6.71 -2.55
C THR A 187 7.35 -5.46 -3.43
N ASP A 188 7.06 -5.62 -4.73
CA ASP A 188 7.04 -4.52 -5.70
C ASP A 188 5.60 -3.98 -5.91
N ARG A 189 4.59 -4.72 -5.47
CA ARG A 189 3.17 -4.37 -5.66
C ARG A 189 2.76 -3.07 -4.97
N PRO A 190 3.21 -2.76 -3.74
CA PRO A 190 2.86 -1.48 -3.11
C PRO A 190 3.24 -0.27 -3.96
N ALA A 191 4.45 -0.29 -4.54
CA ALA A 191 4.95 0.79 -5.38
C ALA A 191 4.13 0.94 -6.67
N LEU A 192 3.68 -0.17 -7.27
CA LEU A 192 2.82 -0.15 -8.45
C LEU A 192 1.45 0.47 -8.14
N TYR A 193 0.82 0.08 -7.03
CA TYR A 193 -0.44 0.68 -6.58
C TYR A 193 -0.30 2.17 -6.27
N ALA A 194 0.77 2.56 -5.54
CA ALA A 194 1.03 3.95 -5.19
C ALA A 194 1.22 4.83 -6.44
N LYS A 195 1.98 4.33 -7.43
CA LYS A 195 2.20 5.01 -8.72
C LYS A 195 0.91 5.16 -9.52
N ALA A 196 -0.02 4.22 -9.40
CA ALA A 196 -1.33 4.28 -10.02
C ALA A 196 -2.38 5.06 -9.20
N SER A 197 -1.97 5.74 -8.13
CA SER A 197 -2.85 6.48 -7.22
C SER A 197 -3.93 5.63 -6.54
N ILE A 198 -3.69 4.33 -6.37
CA ILE A 198 -4.56 3.38 -5.65
C ILE A 198 -4.10 3.27 -4.18
N TRP A 199 -4.50 4.24 -3.36
CA TRP A 199 -3.98 4.39 -1.99
C TRP A 199 -4.22 3.17 -1.10
N TYR A 200 -5.47 2.70 -1.02
CA TYR A 200 -5.86 1.69 -0.03
C TYR A 200 -5.18 0.34 -0.31
N ASP A 201 -5.01 -0.02 -1.57
CA ASP A 201 -4.31 -1.24 -1.99
C ASP A 201 -2.80 -1.13 -1.74
N ALA A 202 -2.21 0.06 -1.95
CA ALA A 202 -0.81 0.32 -1.70
C ALA A 202 -0.45 0.17 -0.22
N ILE A 203 -1.18 0.86 0.66
CA ILE A 203 -0.91 0.80 2.11
C ILE A 203 -1.21 -0.59 2.68
N ALA A 204 -2.29 -1.25 2.24
CA ALA A 204 -2.66 -2.58 2.71
C ALA A 204 -1.59 -3.62 2.35
N SER A 205 -1.20 -3.68 1.08
CA SER A 205 -0.18 -4.62 0.63
C SER A 205 1.18 -4.40 1.30
N LEU A 206 1.56 -3.14 1.57
CA LEU A 206 2.80 -2.84 2.28
C LEU A 206 2.73 -3.21 3.77
N ALA A 207 1.60 -2.95 4.43
CA ALA A 207 1.42 -3.33 5.83
C ALA A 207 1.50 -4.85 6.02
N ASP A 208 0.93 -5.64 5.10
CA ASP A 208 0.99 -7.10 5.15
C ASP A 208 2.42 -7.63 4.96
N LEU A 209 3.18 -7.04 4.04
CA LEU A 209 4.60 -7.33 3.89
C LEU A 209 5.38 -7.01 5.16
N ARG A 210 5.14 -5.83 5.78
CA ARG A 210 5.81 -5.46 7.03
C ARG A 210 5.43 -6.35 8.21
N ARG A 211 4.20 -6.86 8.28
CA ARG A 211 3.81 -7.83 9.32
C ARG A 211 4.50 -9.18 9.14
N THR A 212 4.68 -9.62 7.90
CA THR A 212 5.31 -10.92 7.59
C THR A 212 6.83 -10.86 7.61
N GLN A 213 7.41 -9.68 7.37
CA GLN A 213 8.85 -9.43 7.29
C GLN A 213 9.21 -8.14 8.06
N PRO A 214 9.04 -8.11 9.40
CA PRO A 214 9.16 -6.89 10.20
C PRO A 214 10.57 -6.30 10.23
N ASP A 215 11.60 -7.14 10.05
CA ASP A 215 13.01 -6.75 10.11
C ASP A 215 13.60 -6.38 8.73
N ASP A 216 12.80 -6.35 7.66
CA ASP A 216 13.26 -5.97 6.32
C ASP A 216 13.41 -4.44 6.22
N PRO A 217 14.65 -3.91 6.09
CA PRO A 217 14.89 -2.48 6.02
C PRO A 217 14.33 -1.84 4.75
N ALA A 218 14.22 -2.58 3.64
CA ALA A 218 13.66 -2.05 2.40
C ALA A 218 12.14 -1.82 2.54
N LEU A 219 11.43 -2.71 3.25
CA LEU A 219 10.00 -2.53 3.52
C LEU A 219 9.75 -1.39 4.51
N LEU A 220 10.64 -1.18 5.49
CA LEU A 220 10.60 -0.02 6.37
C LEU A 220 10.78 1.29 5.57
N GLU A 221 11.77 1.36 4.68
CA GLU A 221 12.00 2.53 3.83
C GLU A 221 10.80 2.82 2.90
N GLN A 222 10.21 1.79 2.30
CA GLN A 222 8.99 1.94 1.51
C GLN A 222 7.83 2.50 2.35
N TRP A 223 7.66 2.04 3.58
CA TRP A 223 6.60 2.48 4.49
C TRP A 223 6.78 3.95 4.90
N GLN A 224 8.00 4.31 5.29
CA GLN A 224 8.37 5.69 5.61
C GLN A 224 8.17 6.62 4.41
N THR A 225 8.55 6.17 3.21
CA THR A 225 8.34 6.95 1.97
C THR A 225 6.86 7.12 1.64
N LEU A 226 6.07 6.06 1.77
CA LEU A 226 4.64 6.09 1.48
C LEU A 226 3.90 7.02 2.45
N LEU A 227 4.14 6.90 3.76
CA LEU A 227 3.53 7.78 4.76
C LEU A 227 4.06 9.21 4.67
N GLY A 228 5.34 9.40 4.36
CA GLY A 228 5.91 10.72 4.13
C GLY A 228 5.26 11.45 2.94
N SER A 229 4.85 10.71 1.90
CA SER A 229 4.17 11.30 0.73
C SER A 229 2.77 11.86 1.03
N ILE A 230 2.21 11.54 2.20
CA ILE A 230 0.94 12.09 2.69
C ILE A 230 1.13 12.89 3.99
N ASP A 231 2.33 13.39 4.28
CA ASP A 231 2.63 14.18 5.48
C ASP A 231 2.37 13.42 6.80
N LEU A 232 2.73 12.13 6.86
CA LEU A 232 2.64 11.28 8.05
C LEU A 232 3.98 10.65 8.45
N SER A 233 5.10 11.31 8.13
CA SER A 233 6.45 10.83 8.48
C SER A 233 6.63 10.56 9.98
N ASP A 234 6.00 11.37 10.83
CA ASP A 234 6.10 11.25 12.30
C ASP A 234 5.46 9.97 12.85
N LEU A 235 4.60 9.30 12.07
CA LEU A 235 3.95 8.05 12.45
C LEU A 235 4.59 6.82 11.79
N ALA A 236 5.63 7.00 10.96
CA ALA A 236 6.16 5.92 10.15
C ALA A 236 6.95 4.86 10.94
N ASP A 237 7.40 5.22 12.14
CA ASP A 237 8.12 4.33 13.05
C ASP A 237 7.19 3.71 14.12
N GLU A 238 5.91 4.06 14.13
CA GLU A 238 4.93 3.45 15.04
C GLU A 238 4.68 1.97 14.68
N PRO A 239 4.50 1.09 15.67
CA PRO A 239 4.37 -0.34 15.43
C PRO A 239 3.05 -0.67 14.74
N LEU A 240 3.07 -1.63 13.80
CA LEU A 240 1.86 -2.27 13.30
C LEU A 240 1.35 -3.25 14.36
N VAL A 241 0.25 -2.93 15.03
CA VAL A 241 -0.33 -3.77 16.08
C VAL A 241 -1.43 -4.65 15.50
N GLN A 242 -1.53 -5.88 16.03
CA GLN A 242 -2.69 -6.73 15.73
C GLN A 242 -3.85 -6.25 16.58
N CYS A 243 -4.94 -5.87 15.93
CA CYS A 243 -6.19 -5.63 16.61
C CYS A 243 -7.35 -5.93 15.66
N CYS A 244 -8.54 -5.89 16.24
CA CYS A 244 -9.74 -5.56 15.49
C CYS A 244 -10.11 -6.63 14.46
N GLU A 245 -10.16 -7.88 14.89
CA GLU A 245 -10.95 -8.88 14.18
C GLU A 245 -12.43 -8.64 14.52
N PRO A 246 -13.29 -8.34 13.54
CA PRO A 246 -14.73 -8.32 13.78
C PRO A 246 -15.14 -9.72 14.28
N PRO A 247 -16.04 -9.85 15.27
CA PRO A 247 -16.51 -11.16 15.68
C PRO A 247 -17.12 -11.87 14.47
N VAL A 248 -16.51 -13.00 14.07
CA VAL A 248 -17.08 -13.91 13.07
C VAL A 248 -18.37 -14.44 13.68
N ARG A 249 -19.51 -13.97 13.19
CA ARG A 249 -20.82 -14.42 13.64
C ARG A 249 -21.31 -15.58 12.80
#